data_AF-A0A3D3V2Y1-F1
#
_entry.id   AF-A0A3D3V2Y1-F1
#
_cell.length_a   1.000
_cell.length_b   1.000
_cell.length_c   1.000
_cell.angle_alpha   90.00
_cell.angle_beta   90.00
_cell.angle_gamma   90.00
#
_symmetry.space_group_name_H-M   'P 1'
#
loop_
_entity.id
_entity.type
_entity.pdbx_description
1 polymer ?
#
loop_
_entity_poly.entity_id
_entity_poly.type
_entity_poly.pdbx_seq_one_letter_code
_entity_poly.pdbx_strand_id
1 'polypeptide(L)'
;MPHVVVFPALTDLFFVNGIWSLPFFKRFPKNGLGIPEAVTQQCEWFMAEVSKRMNCVVAFGTIHGLKLCNKGRFVAEKRVQVKERGLALVPKRWLTNSEVLSALVEDGIRILVTPTSGSNVYNEWDDKYYFWSHAQMVGYYGLKATLVGRVSRNRLKDKACVCGPIPITQNHDGYIVRNESLEGSAVLLAELDMEKLENFLVEQKSRFNSLIH
;
A
#
# COMPACT_ATOMS: atom_id res chain seq x y z
N MET A 1 1.12 5.40 18.23
CA MET A 1 2.05 5.28 17.06
C MET A 1 1.43 4.36 16.02
N PRO A 2 1.70 4.57 14.72
CA PRO A 2 1.17 3.71 13.67
C PRO A 2 1.81 2.31 13.72
N HIS A 3 1.02 1.26 13.51
CA HIS A 3 1.53 -0.12 13.41
C HIS A 3 2.05 -0.43 12.01
N VAL A 4 1.54 0.28 11.00
CA VAL A 4 1.89 0.13 9.59
C VAL A 4 2.05 1.52 8.98
N VAL A 5 3.11 1.70 8.20
CA VAL A 5 3.35 2.91 7.39
C VAL A 5 3.59 2.47 5.96
N VAL A 6 2.93 3.14 5.01
CA VAL A 6 3.01 2.79 3.59
C VAL A 6 3.48 3.99 2.81
N PHE A 7 4.59 3.82 2.09
CA PHE A 7 5.08 4.80 1.13
C PHE A 7 4.73 4.35 -0.29
N PRO A 8 4.71 5.28 -1.26
CA PRO A 8 4.47 4.96 -2.67
C PRO A 8 5.46 3.99 -3.31
N ALA A 9 5.13 3.56 -4.54
CA ALA A 9 6.14 2.98 -5.42
C ALA A 9 7.16 4.05 -5.86
N LEU A 10 8.36 3.62 -6.25
CA LEU A 10 9.46 4.50 -6.67
C LEU A 10 9.84 5.57 -5.62
N THR A 11 9.81 5.18 -4.34
CA THR A 11 10.17 6.02 -3.18
C THR A 11 11.62 6.50 -3.25
N ASP A 12 12.50 5.76 -3.90
CA ASP A 12 13.89 6.14 -4.15
C ASP A 12 14.04 7.43 -4.97
N LEU A 13 13.02 7.82 -5.75
CA LEU A 13 12.99 9.13 -6.42
C LEU A 13 13.03 10.32 -5.45
N PHE A 14 12.53 10.16 -4.22
CA PHE A 14 12.59 11.21 -3.20
C PHE A 14 14.04 11.48 -2.74
N PHE A 15 14.92 10.49 -2.88
CA PHE A 15 16.33 10.60 -2.52
C PHE A 15 17.19 11.13 -3.67
N VAL A 16 16.78 10.93 -4.93
CA VAL A 16 17.47 11.48 -6.11
C VAL A 16 17.36 13.01 -6.19
N ASN A 17 16.17 13.55 -5.90
CA ASN A 17 15.88 14.98 -6.07
C ASN A 17 16.07 15.82 -4.79
N GLY A 18 16.81 15.31 -3.80
CA GLY A 18 17.26 16.11 -2.67
C GLY A 18 16.21 16.40 -1.60
N ILE A 19 15.05 15.72 -1.58
CA ILE A 19 14.15 15.84 -0.43
C ILE A 19 14.90 15.28 0.79
N TRP A 20 15.48 14.08 0.67
CA TRP A 20 16.20 13.37 1.75
C TRP A 20 17.64 12.96 1.35
N SER A 21 18.40 13.83 0.68
CA SER A 21 19.77 13.51 0.28
C SER A 21 20.77 13.66 1.44
N LEU A 22 21.55 12.61 1.72
CA LEU A 22 22.85 12.74 2.39
C LEU A 22 23.93 13.06 1.35
N PRO A 23 24.98 13.83 1.71
CA PRO A 23 25.94 14.33 0.73
C PRO A 23 26.86 13.18 0.30
N PHE A 24 26.87 12.79 -0.99
CA PHE A 24 28.02 12.06 -1.52
C PHE A 24 28.36 12.36 -2.98
N PHE A 25 29.67 12.55 -3.17
CA PHE A 25 30.42 12.64 -4.40
C PHE A 25 30.67 11.23 -4.95
N LYS A 26 30.00 10.82 -6.04
CA LYS A 26 30.55 9.92 -7.09
C LYS A 26 29.50 9.68 -8.19
N ARG A 27 29.97 9.65 -9.45
CA ARG A 27 29.17 9.28 -10.62
C ARG A 27 28.96 7.77 -10.63
N PHE A 28 27.72 7.35 -10.46
CA PHE A 28 27.34 5.93 -10.49
C PHE A 28 26.54 5.61 -11.77
N PRO A 29 26.58 4.35 -12.22
CA PRO A 29 25.78 3.90 -13.35
C PRO A 29 24.29 4.12 -13.06
N LYS A 30 23.60 4.75 -14.01
CA LYS A 30 22.18 5.06 -13.94
C LYS A 30 21.39 3.97 -14.65
N ASN A 31 20.30 3.50 -14.06
CA ASN A 31 19.35 2.61 -14.71
C ASN A 31 18.46 3.38 -15.72
N GLY A 32 17.50 2.70 -16.37
CA GLY A 32 16.59 3.31 -17.37
C GLY A 32 15.73 4.47 -16.88
N LEU A 33 15.61 4.66 -15.56
CA LEU A 33 14.95 5.81 -14.92
C LEU A 33 15.94 6.86 -14.39
N GLY A 34 17.24 6.67 -14.58
CA GLY A 34 18.26 7.61 -14.17
C GLY A 34 18.71 7.49 -12.69
N ILE A 35 18.18 6.53 -11.93
CA ILE A 35 18.43 6.35 -10.50
C ILE A 35 19.69 5.52 -10.27
N PRO A 36 20.69 6.06 -9.54
CA PRO A 36 21.85 5.29 -9.13
C PRO A 36 21.52 4.19 -8.12
N GLU A 37 22.16 3.04 -8.24
CA GLU A 37 22.01 1.91 -7.30
C GLU A 37 22.22 2.32 -5.83
N ALA A 38 23.23 3.16 -5.58
CA ALA A 38 23.53 3.67 -4.24
C ALA A 38 22.36 4.45 -3.62
N VAL A 39 21.55 5.15 -4.44
CA VAL A 39 20.38 5.89 -3.97
C VAL A 39 19.28 4.92 -3.53
N THR A 40 19.06 3.86 -4.28
CA THR A 40 18.09 2.82 -3.91
C THR A 40 18.51 2.11 -2.63
N GLN A 41 19.80 1.79 -2.47
CA GLN A 41 20.33 1.21 -1.22
C GLN A 41 20.15 2.15 -0.02
N GLN A 42 20.38 3.46 -0.20
CA GLN A 42 20.13 4.46 0.84
C GLN A 42 18.65 4.55 1.22
N CYS A 43 17.74 4.55 0.23
CA CYS A 43 16.30 4.51 0.46
C CYS A 43 15.91 3.27 1.27
N GLU A 44 16.42 2.11 0.88
CA GLU A 44 16.15 0.84 1.56
C GLU A 44 16.64 0.86 3.02
N TRP A 45 17.88 1.30 3.25
CA TRP A 45 18.42 1.45 4.61
C TRP A 45 17.63 2.43 5.46
N PHE A 46 17.27 3.59 4.89
CA PHE A 46 16.46 4.59 5.57
C PHE A 46 15.12 4.02 6.01
N MET A 47 14.41 3.31 5.12
CA MET A 47 13.11 2.72 5.42
C MET A 47 13.19 1.60 6.47
N ALA A 48 14.28 0.83 6.48
CA ALA A 48 14.54 -0.11 7.57
C ALA A 48 14.75 0.62 8.91
N GLU A 49 15.51 1.72 8.93
CA GLU A 49 15.72 2.50 10.14
C GLU A 49 14.42 3.16 10.64
N VAL A 50 13.54 3.64 9.74
CA VAL A 50 12.18 4.09 10.10
C VAL A 50 11.41 2.98 10.79
N SER A 51 11.36 1.80 10.18
CA SER A 51 10.66 0.63 10.74
C SER A 51 11.18 0.28 12.13
N LYS A 52 12.50 0.36 12.35
CA LYS A 52 13.14 0.10 13.65
C LYS A 52 12.77 1.17 14.68
N ARG A 53 12.96 2.46 14.36
CA ARG A 53 12.75 3.58 15.29
C ARG A 53 11.29 3.77 15.67
N MET A 54 10.39 3.56 14.72
CA MET A 54 8.95 3.69 14.95
C MET A 54 8.31 2.40 15.45
N ASN A 55 9.07 1.30 15.52
CA ASN A 55 8.59 -0.04 15.89
C ASN A 55 7.33 -0.44 15.11
N CYS A 56 7.36 -0.24 13.79
CA CYS A 56 6.23 -0.46 12.89
C CYS A 56 6.64 -1.22 11.62
N VAL A 57 5.65 -1.75 10.91
CA VAL A 57 5.84 -2.31 9.57
C VAL A 57 5.89 -1.17 8.57
N VAL A 58 6.87 -1.19 7.67
CA VAL A 58 7.02 -0.21 6.59
C VAL A 58 6.94 -0.92 5.24
N ALA A 59 6.01 -0.51 4.38
CA ALA A 59 5.86 -1.01 3.02
C ALA A 59 6.13 0.12 2.02
N PHE A 60 6.89 -0.17 0.96
CA PHE A 60 7.25 0.82 -0.05
C PHE A 60 7.68 0.14 -1.34
N GLY A 61 7.86 0.90 -2.42
CA GLY A 61 8.47 0.40 -3.65
C GLY A 61 9.71 1.19 -4.05
N THR A 62 10.65 0.50 -4.68
CA THR A 62 11.83 1.08 -5.34
C THR A 62 11.85 0.68 -6.81
N ILE A 63 12.88 1.10 -7.55
CA ILE A 63 13.17 0.57 -8.90
C ILE A 63 13.30 -0.96 -8.94
N HIS A 64 13.69 -1.59 -7.82
CA HIS A 64 13.89 -3.03 -7.69
C HIS A 64 12.61 -3.75 -7.24
N GLY A 65 11.51 -3.02 -7.15
CA GLY A 65 10.19 -3.54 -6.81
C GLY A 65 9.77 -3.24 -5.37
N LEU A 66 8.74 -3.98 -4.94
CA LEU A 66 8.10 -3.77 -3.64
C LEU A 66 8.90 -4.40 -2.50
N LYS A 67 9.04 -3.65 -1.41
CA LYS A 67 9.81 -4.00 -0.20
C LYS A 67 8.93 -3.85 1.05
N LEU A 68 9.13 -4.75 2.00
CA LEU A 68 8.47 -4.77 3.30
C LEU A 68 9.53 -4.86 4.38
N CYS A 69 9.45 -3.99 5.38
CA CYS A 69 10.33 -3.98 6.55
C CYS A 69 9.52 -4.16 7.82
N ASN A 70 10.03 -4.93 8.77
CA ASN A 70 9.49 -5.04 10.12
C ASN A 70 10.63 -5.00 11.14
N LYS A 71 10.53 -4.11 12.14
CA LYS A 71 11.57 -3.89 13.18
C LYS A 71 12.97 -3.71 12.58
N GLY A 72 13.06 -3.03 11.44
CA GLY A 72 14.31 -2.77 10.73
C GLY A 72 14.92 -3.92 9.95
N ARG A 73 14.17 -4.99 9.70
CA ARG A 73 14.60 -6.09 8.83
C ARG A 73 13.68 -6.23 7.63
N PHE A 74 14.25 -6.53 6.48
CA PHE A 74 13.48 -6.85 5.27
C PHE A 74 12.77 -8.19 5.42
N VAL A 75 11.52 -8.25 4.95
CA VAL A 75 10.68 -9.43 4.96
C VAL A 75 10.59 -10.00 3.55
N ALA A 76 11.23 -11.15 3.31
CA ALA A 76 11.35 -11.74 1.99
C ALA A 76 10.01 -12.22 1.41
N GLU A 77 9.18 -12.84 2.24
CA GLU A 77 7.87 -13.40 1.84
C GLU A 77 6.81 -12.34 1.56
N LYS A 78 7.11 -11.05 1.81
CA LYS A 78 6.17 -9.93 1.66
C LYS A 78 4.86 -10.10 2.44
N ARG A 79 4.86 -10.97 3.47
CA ARG A 79 3.78 -11.18 4.43
C ARG A 79 4.34 -11.07 5.83
N VAL A 80 3.58 -10.48 6.75
CA VAL A 80 4.00 -10.31 8.15
C VAL A 80 2.79 -10.24 9.07
N GLN A 81 2.95 -10.64 10.32
CA GLN A 81 1.94 -10.42 11.36
C GLN A 81 2.09 -9.01 11.95
N VAL A 82 0.97 -8.28 12.00
CA VAL A 82 0.85 -7.00 12.69
C VAL A 82 -0.12 -7.19 13.85
N LYS A 83 0.42 -7.18 15.07
CA LYS A 83 -0.28 -7.69 16.26
C LYS A 83 -0.71 -9.14 16.02
N GLU A 84 -2.01 -9.39 15.89
CA GLU A 84 -2.62 -10.71 15.72
C GLU A 84 -3.24 -10.91 14.33
N ARG A 85 -2.93 -10.04 13.36
CA ARG A 85 -3.54 -10.07 12.03
C ARG A 85 -2.48 -10.05 10.93
N GLY A 86 -2.73 -10.84 9.89
CA GLY A 86 -1.85 -10.95 8.75
C GLY A 86 -1.91 -9.70 7.87
N LEU A 87 -0.74 -9.24 7.42
CA LEU A 87 -0.57 -8.20 6.42
C LEU A 87 0.19 -8.79 5.22
N ALA A 88 -0.27 -8.49 4.01
CA ALA A 88 0.43 -8.83 2.78
C ALA A 88 0.71 -7.58 1.91
N LEU A 89 1.93 -7.50 1.41
CA LEU A 89 2.36 -6.52 0.41
C LEU A 89 2.14 -7.12 -0.99
N VAL A 90 1.18 -6.56 -1.72
CA VAL A 90 0.75 -7.08 -3.02
C VAL A 90 1.05 -6.08 -4.14
N PRO A 91 1.42 -6.56 -5.35
CA PRO A 91 1.56 -5.69 -6.50
C PRO A 91 0.19 -5.31 -7.07
N LYS A 92 0.07 -4.11 -7.66
CA LYS A 92 -1.17 -3.60 -8.27
C LYS A 92 -1.87 -4.60 -9.20
N ARG A 93 -1.12 -5.40 -9.95
CA ARG A 93 -1.67 -6.43 -10.87
C ARG A 93 -2.48 -7.54 -10.17
N TRP A 94 -2.27 -7.80 -8.89
CA TRP A 94 -3.05 -8.80 -8.15
C TRP A 94 -4.43 -8.29 -7.77
N LEU A 95 -4.59 -6.97 -7.74
CA LEU A 95 -5.85 -6.31 -7.40
C LEU A 95 -6.89 -6.38 -8.52
N THR A 96 -6.64 -7.15 -9.58
CA THR A 96 -7.61 -7.43 -10.64
C THR A 96 -8.20 -8.84 -10.53
N ASN A 97 -7.78 -9.62 -9.52
CA ASN A 97 -8.14 -11.03 -9.39
C ASN A 97 -8.63 -11.33 -7.98
N SER A 98 -9.95 -11.39 -7.81
CA SER A 98 -10.59 -11.69 -6.52
C SER A 98 -10.19 -13.05 -5.94
N GLU A 99 -9.91 -14.05 -6.76
CA GLU A 99 -9.58 -15.40 -6.29
C GLU A 99 -8.23 -15.41 -5.58
N VAL A 100 -7.23 -14.74 -6.17
CA VAL A 100 -5.90 -14.57 -5.54
C VAL A 100 -6.01 -13.82 -4.22
N LEU A 101 -6.88 -12.81 -4.15
CA LEU A 101 -7.11 -12.05 -2.92
C LEU A 101 -7.88 -12.85 -1.87
N SER A 102 -8.86 -13.69 -2.29
CA SER A 102 -9.62 -14.56 -1.40
C SER A 102 -8.72 -15.57 -0.72
N ALA A 103 -7.82 -16.21 -1.47
CA ALA A 103 -6.84 -17.13 -0.90
C ALA A 103 -5.98 -16.45 0.20
N LEU A 104 -5.60 -15.18 0.03
CA LEU A 104 -4.89 -14.43 1.08
C LEU A 104 -5.75 -14.22 2.33
N VAL A 105 -7.04 -13.88 2.15
CA VAL A 105 -7.94 -13.66 3.29
C VAL A 105 -8.24 -14.96 4.03
N GLU A 106 -8.39 -16.06 3.30
CA GLU A 106 -8.52 -17.41 3.85
C GLU A 106 -7.27 -17.82 4.64
N ASP A 107 -6.08 -17.44 4.16
CA ASP A 107 -4.79 -17.59 4.87
C ASP A 107 -4.65 -16.69 6.12
N GLY A 108 -5.68 -15.93 6.50
CA GLY A 108 -5.66 -15.06 7.68
C GLY A 108 -5.09 -13.65 7.44
N ILE A 109 -4.88 -13.25 6.18
CA ILE A 109 -4.55 -11.87 5.86
C ILE A 109 -5.80 -11.00 6.01
N ARG A 110 -5.65 -9.84 6.65
CA ARG A 110 -6.72 -8.84 6.81
C ARG A 110 -6.34 -7.48 6.26
N ILE A 111 -5.04 -7.23 6.09
CA ILE A 111 -4.51 -5.96 5.62
C ILE A 111 -3.74 -6.22 4.32
N LEU A 112 -4.21 -5.64 3.22
CA LEU A 112 -3.49 -5.64 1.95
C LEU A 112 -2.89 -4.27 1.69
N VAL A 113 -1.59 -4.26 1.39
CA VAL A 113 -0.84 -3.03 1.18
C VAL A 113 -0.32 -2.98 -0.24
N THR A 114 -0.55 -1.86 -0.94
CA THR A 114 -0.14 -1.68 -2.33
C THR A 114 0.48 -0.30 -2.54
N PRO A 115 1.82 -0.19 -2.52
CA PRO A 115 2.54 0.96 -3.03
C PRO A 115 2.34 1.08 -4.56
N THR A 116 1.93 2.26 -5.02
CA THR A 116 1.68 2.54 -6.44
C THR A 116 2.34 3.84 -6.88
N SER A 117 2.32 4.07 -8.20
CA SER A 117 2.56 5.38 -8.80
C SER A 117 1.35 5.72 -9.67
N GLY A 118 1.02 7.01 -9.73
CA GLY A 118 -0.09 7.49 -10.54
C GLY A 118 0.18 7.41 -12.03
N SER A 119 -0.84 7.75 -12.81
CA SER A 119 -0.80 7.82 -14.28
C SER A 119 -0.93 9.27 -14.75
N ASN A 120 -0.58 9.55 -16.00
CA ASN A 120 -0.77 10.90 -16.57
C ASN A 120 -2.27 11.28 -16.69
N VAL A 121 -3.13 10.28 -16.84
CA VAL A 121 -4.59 10.42 -16.87
C VAL A 121 -5.15 9.60 -15.73
N TYR A 122 -5.84 10.26 -14.79
CA TYR A 122 -6.53 9.60 -13.70
C TYR A 122 -7.92 9.17 -14.15
N ASN A 123 -8.31 7.93 -13.83
CA ASN A 123 -9.65 7.41 -14.00
C ASN A 123 -10.14 6.86 -12.66
N GLU A 124 -11.18 7.50 -12.11
CA GLU A 124 -11.75 7.09 -10.83
C GLU A 124 -12.40 5.70 -10.90
N TRP A 125 -12.98 5.32 -12.04
CA TRP A 125 -13.61 4.02 -12.19
C TRP A 125 -12.60 2.88 -12.18
N ASP A 126 -11.45 3.07 -12.82
CA ASP A 126 -10.36 2.08 -12.78
C ASP A 126 -9.85 1.92 -11.34
N ASP A 127 -9.70 3.03 -10.62
CA ASP A 127 -9.28 3.01 -9.22
C ASP A 127 -10.27 2.25 -8.33
N LYS A 128 -11.57 2.51 -8.50
CA LYS A 128 -12.63 1.78 -7.79
C LYS A 128 -12.67 0.31 -8.17
N TYR A 129 -12.53 0.01 -9.45
CA TYR A 129 -12.57 -1.36 -9.97
C TYR A 129 -11.40 -2.20 -9.44
N TYR A 130 -10.20 -1.62 -9.29
CA TYR A 130 -9.03 -2.36 -8.82
C TYR A 130 -8.92 -2.40 -7.29
N PHE A 131 -9.13 -1.30 -6.59
CA PHE A 131 -8.82 -1.24 -5.15
C PHE A 131 -10.06 -1.38 -4.28
N TRP A 132 -11.15 -0.73 -4.68
CA TRP A 132 -12.31 -0.57 -3.81
C TRP A 132 -13.23 -1.78 -3.87
N SER A 133 -13.58 -2.26 -5.07
CA SER A 133 -14.56 -3.33 -5.31
C SER A 133 -14.14 -4.64 -4.63
N HIS A 134 -12.86 -5.01 -4.76
CA HIS A 134 -12.33 -6.26 -4.24
C HIS A 134 -12.32 -6.29 -2.71
N ALA A 135 -12.13 -5.15 -2.04
CA ALA A 135 -12.28 -5.06 -0.59
C ALA A 135 -13.71 -5.37 -0.15
N GLN A 136 -14.71 -4.98 -0.96
CA GLN A 136 -16.13 -5.27 -0.69
C GLN A 136 -16.45 -6.75 -0.87
N MET A 137 -15.91 -7.34 -1.93
CA MET A 137 -16.20 -8.73 -2.31
C MET A 137 -15.51 -9.72 -1.39
N VAL A 138 -14.24 -9.47 -1.06
CA VAL A 138 -13.36 -10.43 -0.39
C VAL A 138 -13.24 -10.20 1.12
N GLY A 139 -13.45 -8.97 1.58
CA GLY A 139 -13.40 -8.64 3.01
C GLY A 139 -11.97 -8.47 3.54
N TYR A 140 -11.34 -7.35 3.18
CA TYR A 140 -10.06 -6.93 3.75
C TYR A 140 -9.98 -5.39 3.85
N TYR A 141 -9.03 -4.88 4.65
CA TYR A 141 -8.64 -3.48 4.60
C TYR A 141 -7.52 -3.27 3.58
N GLY A 142 -7.75 -2.39 2.61
CA GLY A 142 -6.78 -2.05 1.57
C GLY A 142 -6.08 -0.73 1.86
N LEU A 143 -4.75 -0.71 1.86
CA LEU A 143 -3.92 0.48 2.05
C LEU A 143 -3.16 0.77 0.75
N LYS A 144 -3.53 1.85 0.09
CA LYS A 144 -2.91 2.30 -1.15
C LYS A 144 -2.19 3.63 -0.94
N ALA A 145 -0.87 3.62 -1.09
CA ALA A 145 -0.04 4.83 -1.11
C ALA A 145 0.49 5.04 -2.52
N THR A 146 0.38 6.25 -3.05
CA THR A 146 0.64 6.51 -4.47
C THR A 146 1.50 7.73 -4.72
N LEU A 147 2.43 7.63 -5.67
CA LEU A 147 3.32 8.71 -6.08
C LEU A 147 2.58 9.61 -7.07
N VAL A 148 2.42 10.88 -6.72
CA VAL A 148 1.71 11.89 -7.53
C VAL A 148 2.55 13.15 -7.71
N GLY A 149 2.17 13.98 -8.67
CA GLY A 149 2.86 15.21 -9.01
C GLY A 149 3.80 15.06 -10.21
N ARG A 150 4.71 16.04 -10.36
CA ARG A 150 5.60 16.11 -11.51
C ARG A 150 6.82 15.22 -11.30
N VAL A 151 6.95 14.18 -12.13
CA VAL A 151 8.10 13.28 -12.15
C VAL A 151 8.68 13.27 -13.56
N SER A 152 9.86 13.87 -13.72
CA SER A 152 10.47 14.10 -15.03
C SER A 152 9.50 14.87 -15.96
N ARG A 153 9.18 14.33 -17.13
CA ARG A 153 8.23 14.90 -18.10
C ARG A 153 6.76 14.52 -17.85
N ASN A 154 6.51 13.63 -16.90
CA ASN A 154 5.17 13.12 -16.59
C ASN A 154 4.54 13.90 -15.43
N ARG A 155 3.21 14.00 -15.44
CA ARG A 155 2.41 14.58 -14.37
C ARG A 155 1.49 13.50 -13.83
N LEU A 156 1.99 12.77 -12.83
CA LEU A 156 1.32 11.61 -12.26
C LEU A 156 0.16 12.08 -11.38
N LYS A 157 -1.00 11.46 -11.57
CA LYS A 157 -2.24 11.76 -10.86
C LYS A 157 -2.84 10.47 -10.34
N ASP A 158 -3.21 10.48 -9.07
CA ASP A 158 -3.87 9.36 -8.40
C ASP A 158 -4.38 9.80 -7.02
N LYS A 159 -5.18 8.94 -6.38
CA LYS A 159 -5.63 9.12 -4.99
C LYS A 159 -5.08 8.01 -4.11
N ALA A 160 -4.38 8.38 -3.05
CA ALA A 160 -4.08 7.48 -1.94
C ALA A 160 -5.36 7.24 -1.13
N CYS A 161 -5.52 6.05 -0.57
CA CYS A 161 -6.68 5.72 0.22
C CYS A 161 -6.44 4.56 1.18
N VAL A 162 -7.32 4.48 2.17
CA VAL A 162 -7.58 3.30 2.97
C VAL A 162 -9.04 2.91 2.71
N CYS A 163 -9.27 1.70 2.24
CA CYS A 163 -10.60 1.16 1.95
C CYS A 163 -10.90 -0.08 2.80
N GLY A 164 -12.18 -0.41 2.90
CA GLY A 164 -12.69 -1.61 3.53
C GLY A 164 -14.14 -1.88 3.11
N PRO A 165 -14.77 -2.96 3.60
CA PRO A 165 -16.16 -3.25 3.32
C PRO A 165 -17.11 -2.10 3.67
N ILE A 166 -18.02 -1.73 2.77
CA ILE A 166 -19.01 -0.65 2.90
C ILE A 166 -19.76 -0.74 4.24
N PRO A 167 -20.28 -1.91 4.66
CA PRO A 167 -21.04 -2.00 5.91
C PRO A 167 -20.23 -1.61 7.16
N ILE A 168 -18.90 -1.69 7.10
CA ILE A 168 -18.03 -1.41 8.25
C ILE A 168 -17.32 -0.06 8.17
N THR A 169 -17.49 0.68 7.07
CA THR A 169 -17.00 2.07 6.93
C THR A 169 -18.00 3.08 7.47
N GLN A 170 -17.51 4.14 8.11
CA GLN A 170 -18.35 5.14 8.80
C GLN A 170 -19.35 5.84 7.87
N ASN A 171 -18.94 6.15 6.64
CA ASN A 171 -19.79 6.85 5.66
C ASN A 171 -20.55 5.88 4.74
N HIS A 172 -20.39 4.57 4.93
CA HIS A 172 -20.94 3.54 4.06
C HIS A 172 -20.59 3.73 2.57
N ASP A 173 -19.39 4.24 2.30
CA ASP A 173 -18.87 4.48 0.95
C ASP A 173 -17.67 3.57 0.62
N GLY A 174 -17.27 2.69 1.55
CA GLY A 174 -16.14 1.76 1.41
C GLY A 174 -14.76 2.42 1.51
N TYR A 175 -14.69 3.70 1.89
CA TYR A 175 -13.45 4.40 2.24
C TYR A 175 -13.43 4.71 3.74
N ILE A 176 -12.28 4.48 4.37
CA ILE A 176 -12.01 4.96 5.73
C ILE A 176 -11.42 6.37 5.65
N VAL A 177 -10.46 6.54 4.72
CA VAL A 177 -9.88 7.82 4.40
C VAL A 177 -9.40 7.81 2.95
N ARG A 178 -9.52 8.95 2.26
CA ARG A 178 -9.09 9.12 0.88
C ARG A 178 -8.50 10.51 0.69
N ASN A 179 -7.44 10.62 -0.10
CA ASN A 179 -6.96 11.92 -0.53
C ASN A 179 -7.89 12.47 -1.61
N GLU A 180 -8.43 13.67 -1.42
CA GLU A 180 -9.31 14.29 -2.42
C GLU A 180 -8.56 14.99 -3.55
N SER A 181 -7.30 15.37 -3.31
CA SER A 181 -6.44 15.92 -4.34
C SER A 181 -5.82 14.82 -5.19
N LEU A 182 -5.70 15.06 -6.50
CA LEU A 182 -4.96 14.21 -7.43
C LEU A 182 -3.45 14.44 -7.38
N GLU A 183 -3.02 15.52 -6.73
CA GLU A 183 -1.64 15.99 -6.70
C GLU A 183 -1.28 16.58 -5.32
N GLY A 184 0.02 16.75 -5.07
CA GLY A 184 0.53 17.26 -3.81
C GLY A 184 0.78 16.16 -2.78
N SER A 185 1.45 16.54 -1.70
CA SER A 185 1.82 15.64 -0.61
C SER A 185 0.71 15.59 0.43
N ALA A 186 0.27 14.38 0.77
CA ALA A 186 -0.67 14.15 1.86
C ALA A 186 -0.24 12.92 2.66
N VAL A 187 -0.47 12.95 3.97
CA VAL A 187 -0.35 11.78 4.85
C VAL A 187 -1.74 11.44 5.33
N LEU A 188 -2.17 10.21 5.06
CA LEU A 188 -3.46 9.70 5.50
C LEU A 188 -3.26 8.87 6.76
N LEU A 189 -4.07 9.13 7.78
CA LEU A 189 -4.11 8.37 9.01
C LEU A 189 -5.47 7.67 9.11
N ALA A 190 -5.46 6.40 9.48
CA ALA A 190 -6.66 5.60 9.65
C ALA A 190 -6.50 4.66 10.83
N GLU A 191 -7.59 4.44 11.56
CA GLU A 191 -7.73 3.36 12.51
C GLU A 191 -8.55 2.25 11.86
N LEU A 192 -8.09 1.01 12.01
CA LEU A 192 -8.71 -0.16 11.40
C LEU A 192 -9.35 -1.00 12.50
N ASP A 193 -10.67 -1.18 12.41
CA ASP A 193 -11.44 -2.00 13.34
C ASP A 193 -11.43 -3.46 12.87
N MET A 194 -10.53 -4.26 13.45
CA MET A 194 -10.38 -5.67 13.08
C MET A 194 -11.58 -6.51 13.51
N GLU A 195 -12.25 -6.17 14.61
CA GLU A 195 -13.40 -6.92 15.09
C GLU A 195 -14.58 -6.77 14.12
N LYS A 196 -14.86 -5.54 13.66
CA LYS A 196 -15.86 -5.32 12.61
C LYS A 196 -15.56 -6.09 11.33
N LEU A 197 -14.29 -6.18 10.95
CA LEU A 197 -13.90 -6.94 9.76
C LEU A 197 -14.14 -8.44 9.94
N GLU A 198 -13.77 -9.03 11.09
CA GLU A 198 -14.05 -10.45 11.35
C GLU A 198 -15.56 -10.72 11.38
N ASN A 199 -16.36 -9.86 12.03
CA ASN A 199 -17.81 -9.98 12.07
C ASN A 199 -18.41 -9.94 10.65
N PHE A 200 -17.94 -9.02 9.81
CA PHE A 200 -18.33 -8.95 8.40
C PHE A 200 -18.04 -10.26 7.66
N LEU A 201 -16.85 -10.83 7.83
CA LEU A 201 -16.47 -12.09 7.18
C LEU A 201 -17.33 -13.27 7.65
N VAL A 202 -17.65 -13.34 8.94
CA VAL A 202 -18.54 -14.37 9.51
C VAL A 202 -19.95 -14.24 8.94
N GLU A 203 -20.51 -13.03 8.91
CA GLU A 203 -21.84 -12.77 8.35
C GLU A 203 -21.91 -13.10 6.86
N GLN A 204 -20.90 -12.70 6.09
CA GLN A 204 -20.84 -12.97 4.66
C GLN A 204 -20.86 -14.49 4.38
N LYS A 205 -20.05 -15.25 5.13
CA LYS A 205 -20.01 -16.72 5.04
C LYS A 205 -21.35 -17.36 5.42
N SER A 206 -21.99 -16.88 6.49
CA SER A 206 -23.30 -17.38 6.91
C SER A 206 -24.38 -17.13 5.86
N ARG A 207 -24.42 -15.94 5.26
CA ARG A 207 -25.39 -15.60 4.21
C ARG A 207 -25.20 -16.44 2.97
N PHE A 208 -23.96 -16.65 2.54
CA PHE A 208 -23.66 -17.48 1.39
C PHE A 208 -24.13 -18.93 1.60
N ASN A 209 -23.86 -19.51 2.77
CA ASN A 209 -24.33 -20.86 3.10
C ASN A 209 -25.86 -20.97 3.11
N SER A 210 -26.57 -19.93 3.58
CA SER A 210 -28.04 -19.93 3.59
C SER A 210 -28.71 -19.82 2.22
N LEU A 211 -27.97 -19.43 1.17
CA LEU A 211 -28.49 -19.29 -0.20
C LEU A 211 -28.33 -20.58 -1.03
N ILE A 212 -27.53 -21.53 -0.55
CA ILE A 212 -27.20 -22.79 -1.25
C ILE A 212 -28.03 -23.97 -0.70
N HIS A 213 -28.81 -23.73 0.36
CA HIS A 213 -29.76 -24.67 0.96
C HIS A 213 -31.20 -24.21 0.70
#